data_AF-A0A1U7I5K4-F1
#
_entry.id   AF-A0A1U7I5K4-F1
#
_cell.length_a   1.000
_cell.length_b   1.000
_cell.length_c   1.000
_cell.angle_alpha   90.00
_cell.angle_beta   90.00
_cell.angle_gamma   90.00
#
_symmetry.space_group_name_H-M   'P 1'
#
loop_
_entity.id
_entity.type
_entity.pdbx_description
1 polymer ?
#
loop_
_entity_poly.entity_id
_entity_poly.type
_entity_poly.pdbx_seq_one_letter_code
_entity_poly.pdbx_strand_id
1 'polypeptide(L)'
;MSNFPNFSSHDYEVIQELGLNREAGRITYLANVLNSEQQVVIKEFRFANSGADWSGFKTYQREIEVLQQLHHPRIPRYLDSFETPSGFCLVQEYKKAPSLAERYSFTLEQIQQIAISVLEILVYLQQRTPPVIHRDIKPENILVDEELNAYLVDFGFARIRDGALALSSVAGGTIGFMPPEEQFGRALTTASDLYSLGATLICLVTGTRSVEVGKLIDDNYRFNFQGLFPKLPLRFGQWLTKMVEPNLKFRYSDASLALKALQKSMQPPVYAIELQKLPGKIKKYVTAPVLGLVALGTISFLYAGLGNVNEQRGLRNNSNQAISSSQNAVRRLHFTKQCRRCDLRGADLRGANLGGADLREAQLEGAYLGGANLWGTNLESASLEGANLVGANLGDAKLGGANLEGASLADANLEAADLGGANLRNAKLWDAKLWDAKLWDANLENANLSGANLRGANLESSSLVGANLRNAKLQDAKLWDANLEGANLANADLQGAKLSGAYLKGADLQGAYLQDANLRGADLQGADLQGADLHGAIMPDGVKQE
;
A
#
# COMPACT_ATOMS: atom_id res chain seq x y z
N MET A 1 -18.66 -44.92 -26.50
CA MET A 1 -17.22 -44.91 -26.17
C MET A 1 -16.93 -43.55 -25.58
N SER A 2 -16.46 -43.47 -24.34
CA SER A 2 -16.11 -42.18 -23.73
C SER A 2 -14.97 -41.56 -24.53
N ASN A 3 -15.06 -40.26 -24.84
CA ASN A 3 -14.03 -39.51 -25.58
C ASN A 3 -12.81 -39.14 -24.71
N PHE A 4 -12.56 -39.88 -23.61
CA PHE A 4 -11.52 -39.58 -22.64
C PHE A 4 -10.27 -40.43 -22.88
N PRO A 5 -9.07 -39.95 -22.49
CA PRO A 5 -7.86 -40.77 -22.57
C PRO A 5 -7.99 -42.03 -21.70
N ASN A 6 -7.45 -43.15 -22.19
CA ASN A 6 -7.44 -44.40 -21.46
C ASN A 6 -6.21 -44.45 -20.53
N PHE A 7 -6.43 -44.30 -19.22
CA PHE A 7 -5.40 -44.42 -18.19
C PHE A 7 -5.51 -45.71 -17.37
N SER A 8 -6.22 -46.73 -17.86
CA SER A 8 -6.44 -47.98 -17.11
C SER A 8 -5.16 -48.76 -16.85
N SER A 9 -4.14 -48.63 -17.70
CA SER A 9 -2.80 -49.21 -17.46
C SER A 9 -2.05 -48.59 -16.29
N HIS A 10 -2.55 -47.48 -15.75
CA HIS A 10 -2.04 -46.78 -14.58
C HIS A 10 -3.06 -46.80 -13.42
N ASP A 11 -4.04 -47.70 -13.44
CA ASP A 11 -5.07 -47.85 -12.41
C ASP A 11 -6.06 -46.66 -12.29
N TYR A 12 -6.26 -45.87 -13.36
CA TYR A 12 -7.19 -44.75 -13.36
C TYR A 12 -8.24 -44.82 -14.48
N GLU A 13 -9.49 -44.49 -14.15
CA GLU A 13 -10.59 -44.32 -15.12
C GLU A 13 -11.08 -42.86 -15.12
N VAL A 14 -10.92 -42.16 -16.25
CA VAL A 14 -11.36 -40.77 -16.38
C VAL A 14 -12.88 -40.68 -16.49
N ILE A 15 -13.46 -39.86 -15.61
CA ILE A 15 -14.91 -39.67 -15.48
C ILE A 15 -15.34 -38.37 -16.17
N GLN A 16 -14.56 -37.31 -15.97
CA GLN A 16 -14.90 -35.96 -16.40
C GLN A 16 -13.64 -35.11 -16.63
N GLU A 17 -13.72 -34.17 -17.56
CA GLU A 17 -12.75 -33.09 -17.72
C GLU A 17 -13.15 -31.89 -16.84
N LEU A 18 -12.23 -31.44 -15.97
CA LEU A 18 -12.47 -30.34 -15.01
C LEU A 18 -12.03 -28.97 -15.55
N GLY A 19 -11.05 -28.93 -16.45
CA GLY A 19 -10.50 -27.67 -16.94
C GLY A 19 -9.67 -27.84 -18.20
N LEU A 20 -9.76 -26.83 -19.09
CA LEU A 20 -9.23 -26.89 -20.43
C LEU A 20 -8.37 -25.65 -20.76
N ASN A 21 -7.05 -25.83 -20.83
CA ASN A 21 -6.12 -24.88 -21.47
C ASN A 21 -5.46 -25.58 -22.67
N ARG A 22 -6.25 -25.89 -23.72
CA ARG A 22 -5.79 -26.61 -24.94
C ARG A 22 -4.61 -25.92 -25.63
N GLU A 23 -4.60 -24.59 -25.62
CA GLU A 23 -3.56 -23.78 -26.26
C GLU A 23 -2.17 -23.98 -25.62
N ALA A 24 -2.12 -24.28 -24.32
CA ALA A 24 -0.89 -24.56 -23.59
C ALA A 24 -0.60 -26.07 -23.40
N GLY A 25 -1.42 -26.94 -24.01
CA GLY A 25 -1.27 -28.40 -23.89
C GLY A 25 -1.61 -28.97 -22.51
N ARG A 26 -2.41 -28.26 -21.69
CA ARG A 26 -2.75 -28.65 -20.31
C ARG A 26 -4.21 -29.04 -20.18
N ILE A 27 -4.47 -30.23 -19.65
CA ILE A 27 -5.83 -30.73 -19.40
C ILE A 27 -5.92 -31.31 -17.99
N THR A 28 -7.00 -31.00 -17.28
CA THR A 28 -7.25 -31.52 -15.93
C THR A 28 -8.46 -32.45 -15.96
N TYR A 29 -8.29 -33.66 -15.44
CA TYR A 29 -9.31 -34.70 -15.39
C TYR A 29 -9.67 -35.05 -13.94
N LEU A 30 -10.94 -35.40 -13.73
CA LEU A 30 -11.40 -36.17 -12.58
C LEU A 30 -11.40 -37.65 -12.97
N ALA A 31 -10.78 -38.49 -12.15
CA ALA A 31 -10.70 -39.92 -12.38
C ALA A 31 -11.03 -40.73 -11.12
N ASN A 32 -11.57 -41.94 -11.31
CA ASN A 32 -11.65 -42.95 -10.26
C ASN A 32 -10.35 -43.76 -10.23
N VAL A 33 -9.90 -44.15 -9.04
CA VAL A 33 -8.90 -45.21 -8.90
C VAL A 33 -9.60 -46.55 -9.14
N LEU A 34 -9.09 -47.36 -10.06
CA LEU A 34 -9.68 -48.66 -10.36
C LEU A 34 -9.73 -49.53 -9.11
N ASN A 35 -10.85 -50.23 -8.92
CA ASN A 35 -11.11 -51.08 -7.75
C ASN A 35 -11.14 -50.35 -6.40
N SER A 36 -11.36 -49.04 -6.41
CA SER A 36 -11.50 -48.19 -5.22
C SER A 36 -12.64 -47.19 -5.41
N GLU A 37 -13.21 -46.71 -4.31
CA GLU A 37 -14.17 -45.60 -4.32
C GLU A 37 -13.46 -44.22 -4.33
N GLN A 38 -12.12 -44.22 -4.33
CA GLN A 38 -11.33 -43.00 -4.28
C GLN A 38 -11.32 -42.27 -5.63
N GLN A 39 -11.58 -40.97 -5.58
CA GLN A 39 -11.44 -40.05 -6.71
C GLN A 39 -10.15 -39.25 -6.64
N VAL A 40 -9.57 -38.95 -7.79
CA VAL A 40 -8.31 -38.21 -7.94
C VAL A 40 -8.41 -37.18 -9.05
N VAL A 41 -7.54 -36.17 -8.98
CA VAL A 41 -7.33 -35.21 -10.07
C VAL A 41 -6.06 -35.60 -10.82
N ILE A 42 -6.19 -35.75 -12.14
CA ILE A 42 -5.07 -36.01 -13.05
C ILE A 42 -4.85 -34.76 -13.90
N LYS A 43 -3.71 -34.09 -13.73
CA LYS A 43 -3.29 -33.00 -14.61
C LYS A 43 -2.35 -33.57 -15.67
N GLU A 44 -2.76 -33.54 -16.93
CA GLU A 44 -1.97 -33.99 -18.08
C GLU A 44 -1.33 -32.79 -18.80
N PHE A 45 -0.04 -32.90 -19.12
CA PHE A 45 0.69 -32.02 -20.02
C PHE A 45 1.04 -32.77 -21.30
N ARG A 46 0.65 -32.26 -22.48
CA ARG A 46 0.89 -32.89 -23.79
C ARG A 46 1.96 -32.18 -24.61
N PHE A 47 2.94 -32.93 -25.12
CA PHE A 47 4.07 -32.41 -25.92
C PHE A 47 3.72 -32.11 -27.39
N ALA A 48 2.62 -32.66 -27.92
CA ALA A 48 2.36 -32.73 -29.36
C ALA A 48 1.54 -31.56 -29.97
N ASN A 49 1.21 -30.51 -29.20
CA ASN A 49 0.51 -29.34 -29.74
C ASN A 49 1.53 -28.27 -30.17
N SER A 50 1.31 -27.64 -31.33
CA SER A 50 2.18 -26.64 -31.99
C SER A 50 2.43 -25.32 -31.22
N GLY A 51 2.13 -25.29 -29.92
CA GLY A 51 2.38 -24.18 -28.99
C GLY A 51 2.93 -24.62 -27.62
N ALA A 52 3.29 -25.91 -27.44
CA ALA A 52 3.85 -26.40 -26.18
C ALA A 52 5.30 -25.93 -25.99
N ASP A 53 5.53 -25.03 -25.03
CA ASP A 53 6.84 -24.55 -24.63
C ASP A 53 7.40 -25.35 -23.43
N TRP A 54 8.72 -25.47 -23.34
CA TRP A 54 9.45 -26.11 -22.24
C TRP A 54 9.12 -25.51 -20.86
N SER A 55 8.63 -24.26 -20.82
CA SER A 55 8.12 -23.64 -19.61
C SER A 55 6.94 -24.41 -18.99
N GLY A 56 6.09 -25.03 -19.83
CA GLY A 56 4.95 -25.81 -19.36
C GLY A 56 5.34 -27.06 -18.61
N PHE A 57 6.30 -27.83 -19.15
CA PHE A 57 6.85 -29.00 -18.49
C PHE A 57 7.48 -28.66 -17.13
N LYS A 58 8.25 -27.57 -17.06
CA LYS A 58 8.87 -27.09 -15.81
C LYS A 58 7.83 -26.73 -14.73
N THR A 59 6.67 -26.19 -15.10
CA THR A 59 5.56 -25.92 -14.16
C THR A 59 5.08 -27.20 -13.48
N TYR A 60 4.91 -28.30 -14.22
CA TYR A 60 4.40 -29.56 -13.67
C TYR A 60 5.43 -30.26 -12.77
N GLN A 61 6.69 -30.31 -13.23
CA GLN A 61 7.77 -30.82 -12.40
C GLN A 61 7.86 -30.05 -11.09
N ARG A 62 7.69 -28.73 -11.15
CA ARG A 62 7.71 -27.88 -9.96
C ARG A 62 6.54 -28.15 -9.02
N GLU A 63 5.34 -28.33 -9.57
CA GLU A 63 4.16 -28.67 -8.77
C GLU A 63 4.37 -29.98 -8.02
N ILE A 64 4.92 -31.01 -8.67
CA ILE A 64 5.27 -32.29 -8.01
C ILE A 64 6.25 -32.06 -6.86
N GLU A 65 7.38 -31.39 -7.13
CA GLU A 65 8.42 -31.14 -6.14
C GLU A 65 7.88 -30.44 -4.89
N VAL A 66 7.00 -29.45 -5.10
CA VAL A 66 6.37 -28.71 -4.00
C VAL A 66 5.37 -29.60 -3.27
N LEU A 67 4.41 -30.22 -3.96
CA LEU A 67 3.35 -31.01 -3.33
C LEU A 67 3.89 -32.21 -2.54
N GLN A 68 4.97 -32.85 -3.00
CA GLN A 68 5.64 -33.93 -2.26
C GLN A 68 6.16 -33.50 -0.88
N GLN A 69 6.43 -32.21 -0.69
CA GLN A 69 6.94 -31.65 0.56
C GLN A 69 5.82 -31.10 1.46
N LEU A 70 4.58 -31.01 0.97
CA LEU A 70 3.46 -30.42 1.67
C LEU A 70 2.55 -31.48 2.29
N HIS A 71 2.23 -31.28 3.57
CA HIS A 71 1.33 -32.11 4.36
C HIS A 71 0.32 -31.20 5.07
N HIS A 72 -0.79 -30.88 4.39
CA HIS A 72 -1.84 -30.04 4.94
C HIS A 72 -3.22 -30.50 4.44
N PRO A 73 -4.24 -30.64 5.29
CA PRO A 73 -5.54 -31.19 4.90
C PRO A 73 -6.29 -30.35 3.86
N ARG A 74 -5.96 -29.05 3.75
CA ARG A 74 -6.56 -28.11 2.78
C ARG A 74 -5.69 -27.82 1.55
N ILE A 75 -4.67 -28.64 1.30
CA ILE A 75 -3.87 -28.64 0.07
C ILE A 75 -3.97 -30.05 -0.53
N PRO A 76 -4.17 -30.22 -1.86
CA PRO A 76 -4.14 -31.53 -2.48
C PRO A 76 -2.85 -32.28 -2.18
N ARG A 77 -2.95 -33.52 -1.70
CA ARG A 77 -1.78 -34.38 -1.52
C ARG A 77 -1.30 -34.93 -2.86
N TYR A 78 0.01 -34.93 -3.10
CA TYR A 78 0.61 -35.69 -4.20
C TYR A 78 0.33 -37.19 -3.99
N LEU A 79 -0.16 -37.87 -5.02
CA LEU A 79 -0.44 -39.31 -4.99
C LEU A 79 0.53 -40.08 -5.87
N ASP A 80 0.69 -39.65 -7.11
CA ASP A 80 1.45 -40.37 -8.12
C ASP A 80 1.79 -39.45 -9.31
N SER A 81 2.65 -39.91 -10.21
CA SER A 81 2.88 -39.28 -11.52
C SER A 81 3.37 -40.31 -12.53
N PHE A 82 2.89 -40.23 -13.77
CA PHE A 82 3.22 -41.18 -14.82
C PHE A 82 3.36 -40.53 -16.19
N GLU A 83 4.09 -41.18 -17.09
CA GLU A 83 4.27 -40.74 -18.48
C GLU A 83 3.23 -41.38 -19.40
N THR A 84 2.84 -40.65 -20.44
CA THR A 84 2.01 -41.16 -21.55
C THR A 84 2.77 -40.99 -22.86
N PRO A 85 2.40 -41.69 -23.95
CA PRO A 85 3.06 -41.52 -25.25
C PRO A 85 3.04 -40.07 -25.78
N SER A 86 2.08 -39.26 -25.31
CA SER A 86 1.89 -37.88 -25.73
C SER A 86 2.26 -36.85 -24.67
N GLY A 87 2.69 -37.25 -23.48
CA GLY A 87 2.67 -36.33 -22.34
C GLY A 87 3.15 -36.88 -21.00
N PHE A 88 2.87 -36.11 -19.95
CA PHE A 88 3.17 -36.42 -18.57
C PHE A 88 1.97 -36.07 -17.68
N CYS A 89 1.68 -36.91 -16.68
CA CYS A 89 0.54 -36.78 -15.79
C CYS A 89 1.00 -36.64 -14.33
N LEU A 90 0.46 -35.64 -13.63
CA LEU A 90 0.49 -35.52 -12.17
C LEU A 90 -0.85 -36.00 -11.61
N VAL A 91 -0.81 -36.89 -10.62
CA VAL A 91 -1.99 -37.36 -9.88
C VAL A 91 -1.97 -36.80 -8.46
N GLN A 92 -3.07 -36.16 -8.08
CA GLN A 92 -3.23 -35.57 -6.75
C GLN A 92 -4.61 -35.89 -6.16
N GLU A 93 -4.72 -35.70 -4.85
CA GLU A 93 -5.97 -35.82 -4.12
C GLU A 93 -7.06 -34.90 -4.71
N TYR A 94 -8.25 -35.45 -4.94
CA TYR A 94 -9.40 -34.65 -5.33
C TYR A 94 -10.01 -33.95 -4.11
N LYS A 95 -10.07 -32.61 -4.15
CA LYS A 95 -10.83 -31.81 -3.20
C LYS A 95 -12.21 -31.55 -3.78
N LYS A 96 -13.23 -32.18 -3.21
CA LYS A 96 -14.62 -32.07 -3.65
C LYS A 96 -15.23 -30.75 -3.16
N ALA A 97 -14.92 -29.67 -3.87
CA ALA A 97 -15.43 -28.34 -3.62
C ALA A 97 -15.45 -27.51 -4.92
N PRO A 98 -16.48 -26.69 -5.16
CA PRO A 98 -16.52 -25.77 -6.30
C PRO A 98 -15.46 -24.68 -6.19
N SER A 99 -15.09 -24.10 -7.32
CA SER A 99 -14.15 -22.97 -7.39
C SER A 99 -14.82 -21.65 -6.99
N LEU A 100 -14.08 -20.73 -6.36
CA LEU A 100 -14.56 -19.36 -6.10
C LEU A 100 -14.84 -18.57 -7.39
N ALA A 101 -14.32 -19.00 -8.54
CA ALA A 101 -14.64 -18.38 -9.84
C ALA A 101 -16.07 -18.70 -10.32
N GLU A 102 -16.72 -19.71 -9.76
CA GLU A 102 -18.12 -20.02 -10.03
C GLU A 102 -19.04 -18.92 -9.46
N ARG A 103 -20.20 -18.71 -10.09
CA ARG A 103 -21.10 -17.58 -9.77
C ARG A 103 -21.92 -17.82 -8.50
N TYR A 104 -21.26 -17.72 -7.35
CA TYR A 104 -21.87 -17.72 -6.03
C TYR A 104 -21.81 -16.33 -5.40
N SER A 105 -22.88 -15.92 -4.72
CA SER A 105 -22.86 -14.72 -3.88
C SER A 105 -22.60 -15.13 -2.44
N PHE A 106 -21.50 -14.65 -1.86
CA PHE A 106 -21.20 -14.84 -0.45
C PHE A 106 -21.63 -13.62 0.36
N THR A 107 -22.14 -13.87 1.57
CA THR A 107 -22.27 -12.83 2.60
C THR A 107 -20.90 -12.37 3.07
N LEU A 108 -20.84 -11.20 3.71
CA LEU A 108 -19.57 -10.69 4.21
C LEU A 108 -18.94 -11.61 5.25
N GLU A 109 -19.74 -12.17 6.16
CA GLU A 109 -19.30 -13.11 7.18
C GLU A 109 -18.69 -14.37 6.53
N GLN A 110 -19.29 -14.87 5.44
CA GLN A 110 -18.74 -15.98 4.66
C GLN A 110 -17.42 -15.61 4.00
N ILE A 111 -17.31 -14.42 3.41
CA ILE A 111 -16.06 -13.93 2.81
C ILE A 111 -14.94 -13.83 3.88
N GLN A 112 -15.27 -13.35 5.08
CA GLN A 112 -14.33 -13.31 6.20
C GLN A 112 -13.89 -14.70 6.65
N GLN A 113 -14.80 -15.68 6.69
CA GLN A 113 -14.48 -17.06 7.02
C GLN A 113 -13.59 -17.72 5.96
N ILE A 114 -13.87 -17.49 4.68
CA ILE A 114 -13.03 -17.93 3.56
C ILE A 114 -11.63 -17.31 3.68
N ALA A 115 -11.55 -16.00 3.97
CA ALA A 115 -10.27 -15.31 4.17
C ALA A 115 -9.46 -15.92 5.32
N ILE A 116 -10.08 -16.23 6.46
CA ILE A 116 -9.44 -16.94 7.58
C ILE A 116 -8.91 -18.29 7.10
N SER A 117 -9.75 -19.06 6.39
CA SER A 117 -9.42 -20.41 5.93
C SER A 117 -8.20 -20.41 4.99
N VAL A 118 -8.13 -19.48 4.04
CA VAL A 118 -6.96 -19.33 3.16
C VAL A 118 -5.73 -18.83 3.91
N LEU A 119 -5.88 -17.86 4.81
CA LEU A 119 -4.74 -17.34 5.59
C LEU A 119 -4.08 -18.42 6.45
N GLU A 120 -4.85 -19.36 7.01
CA GLU A 120 -4.29 -20.48 7.76
C GLU A 120 -3.44 -21.41 6.87
N ILE A 121 -3.84 -21.63 5.60
CA ILE A 121 -3.02 -22.33 4.62
C ILE A 121 -1.72 -21.56 4.36
N LEU A 122 -1.81 -20.24 4.16
CA LEU A 122 -0.63 -19.40 3.93
C LEU A 122 0.30 -19.38 5.14
N VAL A 123 -0.21 -19.36 6.36
CA VAL A 123 0.61 -19.50 7.58
C VAL A 123 1.41 -20.81 7.55
N TYR A 124 0.77 -21.92 7.19
CA TYR A 124 1.44 -23.21 7.05
C TYR A 124 2.56 -23.21 5.98
N LEU A 125 2.29 -22.63 4.81
CA LEU A 125 3.25 -22.51 3.70
C LEU A 125 4.44 -21.62 4.06
N GLN A 126 4.19 -20.51 4.76
CA GLN A 126 5.22 -19.56 5.20
C GLN A 126 6.12 -20.12 6.31
N GLN A 127 5.65 -21.13 7.04
CA GLN A 127 6.43 -21.85 8.06
C GLN A 127 7.28 -22.99 7.48
N ARG A 128 7.21 -23.28 6.18
CA ARG A 128 8.15 -24.22 5.54
C ARG A 128 9.57 -23.65 5.56
N THR A 129 10.58 -24.52 5.50
CA THR A 129 11.98 -24.11 5.45
C THR A 129 12.62 -24.58 4.14
N PRO A 130 12.89 -23.67 3.17
CA PRO A 130 12.50 -22.25 3.18
C PRO A 130 10.99 -22.07 2.90
N PRO A 131 10.44 -20.86 3.12
CA PRO A 131 9.02 -20.58 2.90
C PRO A 131 8.58 -20.87 1.47
N VAL A 132 7.37 -21.40 1.33
CA VAL A 132 6.73 -21.64 0.02
C VAL A 132 5.83 -20.45 -0.32
N ILE A 133 6.04 -19.84 -1.49
CA ILE A 133 5.19 -18.77 -2.03
C ILE A 133 4.40 -19.35 -3.20
N HIS A 134 3.07 -19.23 -3.18
CA HIS A 134 2.15 -19.83 -4.16
C HIS A 134 2.17 -19.13 -5.52
N ARG A 135 2.13 -17.80 -5.54
CA ARG A 135 2.22 -16.90 -6.71
C ARG A 135 1.03 -16.84 -7.66
N ASP A 136 0.13 -17.82 -7.63
CA ASP A 136 -1.07 -17.82 -8.48
C ASP A 136 -2.37 -17.90 -7.68
N ILE A 137 -2.50 -17.08 -6.62
CA ILE A 137 -3.73 -17.02 -5.82
C ILE A 137 -4.77 -16.14 -6.55
N LYS A 138 -5.90 -16.75 -6.89
CA LYS A 138 -7.02 -16.14 -7.61
C LYS A 138 -8.29 -16.98 -7.38
N PRO A 139 -9.49 -16.48 -7.70
CA PRO A 139 -10.73 -17.23 -7.49
C PRO A 139 -10.72 -18.65 -8.08
N GLU A 140 -10.09 -18.84 -9.24
CA GLU A 140 -10.01 -20.14 -9.92
C GLU A 140 -9.27 -21.21 -9.09
N ASN A 141 -8.25 -20.78 -8.33
CA ASN A 141 -7.32 -21.66 -7.61
C ASN A 141 -7.68 -21.84 -6.12
N ILE A 142 -8.84 -21.34 -5.70
CA ILE A 142 -9.38 -21.55 -4.35
C ILE A 142 -10.72 -22.25 -4.50
N LEU A 143 -10.81 -23.46 -3.95
CA LEU A 143 -12.05 -24.22 -3.85
C LEU A 143 -12.67 -24.02 -2.46
N VAL A 144 -13.99 -23.98 -2.34
CA VAL A 144 -14.67 -23.79 -1.04
C VAL A 144 -15.83 -24.75 -0.89
N ASP A 145 -15.84 -25.55 0.18
CA ASP A 145 -16.94 -26.48 0.48
C ASP A 145 -18.13 -25.80 1.17
N GLU A 146 -19.18 -26.58 1.47
CA GLU A 146 -20.41 -26.08 2.10
C GLU A 146 -20.17 -25.53 3.51
N GLU A 147 -19.13 -26.01 4.20
CA GLU A 147 -18.67 -25.56 5.51
C GLU A 147 -17.72 -24.35 5.46
N LEU A 148 -17.45 -23.80 4.27
CA LEU A 148 -16.53 -22.67 4.03
C LEU A 148 -15.06 -22.99 4.31
N ASN A 149 -14.67 -24.27 4.26
CA ASN A 149 -13.26 -24.63 4.22
C ASN A 149 -12.72 -24.31 2.82
N ALA A 150 -11.72 -23.44 2.77
CA ALA A 150 -11.01 -23.15 1.54
C ALA A 150 -9.94 -24.23 1.31
N TYR A 151 -9.76 -24.63 0.06
CA TYR A 151 -8.70 -25.50 -0.41
C TYR A 151 -7.89 -24.73 -1.44
N LEU A 152 -6.57 -24.61 -1.22
CA LEU A 152 -5.67 -23.94 -2.16
C LEU A 152 -5.12 -24.99 -3.13
N VAL A 153 -5.32 -24.78 -4.42
CA VAL A 153 -4.92 -25.70 -5.49
C VAL A 153 -4.02 -24.99 -6.51
N ASP A 154 -3.36 -25.78 -7.36
CA ASP A 154 -2.50 -25.30 -8.47
C ASP A 154 -1.19 -24.64 -8.06
N PHE A 155 -0.23 -25.47 -7.62
CA PHE A 155 1.09 -25.04 -7.15
C PHE A 155 2.13 -24.93 -8.27
N GLY A 156 1.71 -24.92 -9.54
CA GLY A 156 2.62 -24.88 -10.70
C GLY A 156 3.57 -23.69 -10.73
N PHE A 157 3.18 -22.56 -10.13
CA PHE A 157 4.03 -21.37 -10.05
C PHE A 157 4.81 -21.26 -8.73
N ALA A 158 4.59 -22.17 -7.78
CA ALA A 158 5.09 -22.05 -6.43
C ALA A 158 6.62 -22.20 -6.33
N ARG A 159 7.25 -21.43 -5.42
CA ARG A 159 8.71 -21.43 -5.23
C ARG A 159 9.13 -21.59 -3.77
N ILE A 160 10.26 -22.29 -3.61
CA ILE A 160 11.06 -22.49 -2.41
C ILE A 160 12.21 -21.49 -2.56
N ARG A 161 12.36 -20.53 -1.63
CA ARG A 161 13.19 -19.32 -1.83
C ARG A 161 14.68 -19.64 -2.01
N ASP A 162 15.16 -19.69 -3.26
CA ASP A 162 16.57 -19.58 -3.68
C ASP A 162 16.68 -19.08 -5.13
N GLY A 163 17.46 -18.01 -5.37
CA GLY A 163 18.00 -17.65 -6.70
C GLY A 163 17.16 -16.78 -7.65
N ALA A 164 17.86 -15.99 -8.48
CA ALA A 164 17.36 -14.93 -9.35
C ALA A 164 16.29 -15.34 -10.40
N LEU A 165 15.55 -14.33 -10.86
CA LEU A 165 14.41 -14.44 -11.77
C LEU A 165 14.77 -15.12 -13.10
N ALA A 166 13.98 -16.13 -13.50
CA ALA A 166 13.87 -16.50 -14.90
C ALA A 166 12.67 -15.72 -15.48
N LEU A 167 12.95 -14.79 -16.39
CA LEU A 167 12.01 -13.87 -17.04
C LEU A 167 10.95 -14.53 -17.95
N SER A 168 10.80 -15.87 -17.91
CA SER A 168 9.96 -16.62 -18.84
C SER A 168 8.53 -16.88 -18.36
N SER A 169 8.13 -16.43 -17.17
CA SER A 169 6.78 -16.71 -16.61
C SER A 169 5.76 -15.56 -16.75
N VAL A 170 6.10 -14.49 -17.45
CA VAL A 170 5.28 -13.27 -17.56
C VAL A 170 3.99 -13.48 -18.37
N ALA A 171 3.88 -14.57 -19.13
CA ALA A 171 2.77 -14.78 -20.09
C ALA A 171 1.51 -15.46 -19.52
N GLY A 172 1.42 -15.81 -18.24
CA GLY A 172 0.38 -16.75 -17.74
C GLY A 172 -0.66 -16.22 -16.75
N GLY A 173 -0.49 -15.02 -16.18
CA GLY A 173 -1.35 -14.52 -15.09
C GLY A 173 -2.38 -13.50 -15.57
N THR A 174 -3.61 -13.58 -15.05
CA THR A 174 -4.54 -12.44 -15.11
C THR A 174 -3.93 -11.30 -14.30
N ILE A 175 -3.41 -10.27 -14.99
CA ILE A 175 -2.50 -9.24 -14.45
C ILE A 175 -2.93 -8.66 -13.09
N GLY A 176 -4.23 -8.47 -12.84
CA GLY A 176 -4.67 -7.81 -11.61
C GLY A 176 -4.60 -8.62 -10.31
N PHE A 177 -4.34 -9.93 -10.34
CA PHE A 177 -4.04 -10.71 -9.12
C PHE A 177 -2.53 -10.77 -8.82
N MET A 178 -1.69 -10.46 -9.81
CA MET A 178 -0.24 -10.52 -9.68
C MET A 178 0.25 -9.30 -8.89
N PRO A 179 1.02 -9.48 -7.79
CA PRO A 179 1.51 -8.35 -7.01
C PRO A 179 2.52 -7.52 -7.81
N PRO A 180 2.63 -6.20 -7.57
CA PRO A 180 3.50 -5.32 -8.35
C PRO A 180 4.97 -5.77 -8.35
N GLU A 181 5.49 -6.25 -7.22
CA GLU A 181 6.86 -6.77 -7.16
C GLU A 181 7.09 -7.97 -8.10
N GLU A 182 6.08 -8.79 -8.38
CA GLU A 182 6.18 -9.88 -9.35
C GLU A 182 6.17 -9.37 -10.78
N GLN A 183 5.30 -8.40 -11.09
CA GLN A 183 5.19 -7.79 -12.42
C GLN A 183 6.49 -7.08 -12.84
N PHE A 184 7.17 -6.45 -11.89
CA PHE A 184 8.45 -5.78 -12.12
C PHE A 184 9.67 -6.69 -11.95
N GLY A 185 9.46 -8.00 -11.75
CA GLY A 185 10.54 -8.97 -11.60
C GLY A 185 11.45 -8.73 -10.39
N ARG A 186 10.90 -8.20 -9.30
CA ARG A 186 11.58 -8.03 -8.01
C ARG A 186 11.47 -9.30 -7.17
N ALA A 187 12.26 -9.36 -6.10
CA ALA A 187 12.23 -10.51 -5.20
C ALA A 187 10.88 -10.62 -4.47
N LEU A 188 10.27 -11.80 -4.56
CA LEU A 188 9.01 -12.10 -3.88
C LEU A 188 9.23 -12.37 -2.39
N THR A 189 8.19 -12.09 -1.61
CA THR A 189 8.18 -12.31 -0.16
C THR A 189 6.91 -13.03 0.25
N THR A 190 6.83 -13.42 1.52
CA THR A 190 5.60 -13.96 2.12
C THR A 190 4.40 -13.01 2.01
N ALA A 191 4.64 -11.70 1.87
CA ALA A 191 3.62 -10.70 1.66
C ALA A 191 3.07 -10.66 0.22
N SER A 192 3.73 -11.31 -0.74
CA SER A 192 3.29 -11.32 -2.16
C SER A 192 1.97 -12.07 -2.33
N ASP A 193 1.82 -13.26 -1.71
CA ASP A 193 0.57 -14.03 -1.72
C ASP A 193 -0.60 -13.30 -1.03
N LEU A 194 -0.31 -12.40 -0.08
CA LEU A 194 -1.35 -11.61 0.60
C LEU A 194 -2.02 -10.59 -0.32
N TYR A 195 -1.27 -10.03 -1.27
CA TYR A 195 -1.85 -9.15 -2.29
C TYR A 195 -2.85 -9.90 -3.16
N SER A 196 -2.44 -11.06 -3.67
CA SER A 196 -3.26 -11.90 -4.53
C SER A 196 -4.52 -12.41 -3.81
N LEU A 197 -4.39 -12.76 -2.52
CA LEU A 197 -5.56 -13.06 -1.67
C LEU A 197 -6.45 -11.82 -1.48
N GLY A 198 -5.88 -10.65 -1.20
CA GLY A 198 -6.65 -9.43 -1.06
C GLY A 198 -7.43 -9.08 -2.33
N ALA A 199 -6.80 -9.20 -3.51
CA ALA A 199 -7.43 -9.02 -4.82
C ALA A 199 -8.59 -10.00 -5.03
N THR A 200 -8.40 -11.27 -4.67
CA THR A 200 -9.45 -12.31 -4.69
C THR A 200 -10.64 -11.91 -3.83
N LEU A 201 -10.40 -11.47 -2.59
CA LEU A 201 -11.46 -11.09 -1.66
C LEU A 201 -12.19 -9.82 -2.13
N ILE A 202 -11.49 -8.86 -2.76
CA ILE A 202 -12.11 -7.69 -3.38
C ILE A 202 -13.08 -8.13 -4.47
N CYS A 203 -12.68 -9.05 -5.36
CA CYS A 203 -13.57 -9.61 -6.38
C CYS A 203 -14.84 -10.22 -5.79
N LEU A 204 -14.74 -10.97 -4.68
CA LEU A 204 -15.90 -11.54 -4.01
C LEU A 204 -16.83 -10.45 -3.44
N VAL A 205 -16.25 -9.43 -2.80
CA VAL A 205 -16.99 -8.32 -2.19
C VAL A 205 -17.69 -7.46 -3.25
N THR A 206 -17.04 -7.24 -4.39
CA THR A 206 -17.56 -6.40 -5.48
C THR A 206 -18.45 -7.16 -6.45
N GLY A 207 -18.44 -8.50 -6.40
CA GLY A 207 -19.04 -9.35 -7.44
C GLY A 207 -18.32 -9.22 -8.80
N THR A 208 -17.05 -8.80 -8.80
CA THR A 208 -16.27 -8.63 -10.04
C THR A 208 -15.66 -9.94 -10.49
N ARG A 209 -15.92 -10.31 -11.75
CA ARG A 209 -15.31 -11.50 -12.37
C ARG A 209 -13.79 -11.35 -12.46
N SER A 210 -13.05 -12.46 -12.35
CA SER A 210 -11.58 -12.47 -12.42
C SER A 210 -11.03 -11.73 -13.63
N VAL A 211 -11.63 -11.91 -14.81
CA VAL A 211 -11.20 -11.24 -16.06
C VAL A 211 -11.37 -9.72 -16.06
N GLU A 212 -12.15 -9.19 -15.11
CA GLU A 212 -12.44 -7.76 -14.97
C GLU A 212 -11.71 -7.12 -13.78
N VAL A 213 -10.92 -7.89 -13.04
CA VAL A 213 -10.17 -7.40 -11.87
C VAL A 213 -9.30 -6.19 -12.21
N GLY A 214 -8.71 -6.15 -13.42
CA GLY A 214 -7.88 -5.03 -13.87
C GLY A 214 -8.63 -3.70 -13.94
N LYS A 215 -9.96 -3.72 -14.14
CA LYS A 215 -10.79 -2.50 -14.14
C LYS A 215 -10.90 -1.87 -12.75
N LEU A 216 -10.63 -2.64 -11.71
CA LEU A 216 -10.61 -2.17 -10.33
C LEU A 216 -9.26 -1.58 -9.95
N ILE A 217 -8.25 -1.59 -10.81
CA ILE A 217 -6.88 -1.20 -10.47
C ILE A 217 -6.54 0.08 -11.25
N ASP A 218 -6.03 1.10 -10.57
CA ASP A 218 -5.52 2.31 -11.21
C ASP A 218 -4.10 2.14 -11.77
N ASP A 219 -3.60 3.16 -12.47
CA ASP A 219 -2.26 3.18 -13.05
C ASP A 219 -1.13 3.10 -11.99
N ASN A 220 -1.46 3.29 -10.71
CA ASN A 220 -0.54 3.13 -9.57
C ASN A 220 -0.66 1.75 -8.91
N TYR A 221 -1.33 0.79 -9.55
CA TYR A 221 -1.60 -0.56 -9.05
C TYR A 221 -2.46 -0.62 -7.78
N ARG A 222 -3.23 0.44 -7.48
CA ARG A 222 -4.12 0.47 -6.31
C ARG A 222 -5.53 0.07 -6.68
N PHE A 223 -6.16 -0.72 -5.81
CA PHE A 223 -7.53 -1.14 -5.99
C PHE A 223 -8.55 -0.04 -5.60
N ASN A 224 -9.43 0.28 -6.54
CA ASN A 224 -10.53 1.24 -6.47
C ASN A 224 -11.86 0.56 -6.09
N PHE A 225 -11.96 0.08 -4.85
CA PHE A 225 -13.19 -0.51 -4.28
C PHE A 225 -13.79 0.36 -3.16
N GLN A 226 -13.34 1.63 -3.08
CA GLN A 226 -13.71 2.55 -2.01
C GLN A 226 -15.20 2.91 -1.99
N GLY A 227 -15.89 2.84 -3.14
CA GLY A 227 -17.35 3.03 -3.24
C GLY A 227 -18.18 1.97 -2.50
N LEU A 228 -17.55 0.88 -2.03
CA LEU A 228 -18.20 -0.20 -1.27
C LEU A 228 -18.07 -0.04 0.25
N PHE A 229 -17.29 0.92 0.73
CA PHE A 229 -17.14 1.21 2.17
C PHE A 229 -18.45 1.55 2.91
N PRO A 230 -19.50 2.12 2.28
CA PRO A 230 -20.80 2.27 2.95
C PRO A 230 -21.44 0.93 3.34
N LYS A 231 -21.05 -0.18 2.69
CA LYS A 231 -21.58 -1.53 2.91
C LYS A 231 -20.61 -2.43 3.69
N LEU A 232 -19.32 -2.08 3.76
CA LEU A 232 -18.31 -2.85 4.47
C LEU A 232 -18.07 -2.29 5.89
N PRO A 233 -17.98 -3.14 6.93
CA PRO A 233 -17.46 -2.76 8.23
C PRO A 233 -16.07 -2.13 8.08
N LEU A 234 -15.90 -0.94 8.66
CA LEU A 234 -14.69 -0.13 8.53
C LEU A 234 -13.40 -0.92 8.79
N ARG A 235 -13.39 -1.74 9.85
CA ARG A 235 -12.20 -2.54 10.23
C ARG A 235 -11.85 -3.58 9.19
N PHE A 236 -12.85 -4.20 8.55
CA PHE A 236 -12.61 -5.18 7.48
C PHE A 236 -12.17 -4.49 6.20
N GLY A 237 -12.78 -3.36 5.84
CA GLY A 237 -12.33 -2.55 4.68
C GLY A 237 -10.87 -2.12 4.80
N GLN A 238 -10.47 -1.59 5.97
CA GLN A 238 -9.07 -1.23 6.25
C GLN A 238 -8.12 -2.43 6.20
N TRP A 239 -8.54 -3.56 6.76
CA TRP A 239 -7.78 -4.79 6.70
C TRP A 239 -7.56 -5.23 5.24
N LEU A 240 -8.60 -5.18 4.42
CA LEU A 240 -8.56 -5.57 3.01
C LEU A 240 -7.70 -4.62 2.16
N THR A 241 -7.79 -3.31 2.38
CA THR A 241 -6.90 -2.32 1.74
C THR A 241 -5.43 -2.62 2.05
N LYS A 242 -5.12 -2.95 3.30
CA LYS A 242 -3.74 -3.28 3.71
C LYS A 242 -3.23 -4.59 3.11
N MET A 243 -4.11 -5.54 2.77
CA MET A 243 -3.71 -6.78 2.07
C MET A 243 -3.19 -6.48 0.66
N VAL A 244 -3.82 -5.53 -0.05
CA VAL A 244 -3.51 -5.21 -1.47
C VAL A 244 -2.61 -4.00 -1.66
N GLU A 245 -1.90 -3.56 -0.63
CA GLU A 245 -1.03 -2.39 -0.73
C GLU A 245 0.14 -2.66 -1.70
N PRO A 246 0.35 -1.85 -2.76
CA PRO A 246 1.41 -2.09 -3.74
C PRO A 246 2.81 -2.12 -3.13
N ASN A 247 3.05 -1.30 -2.12
CA ASN A 247 4.34 -1.23 -1.45
C ASN A 247 4.41 -2.21 -0.27
N LEU A 248 5.33 -3.16 -0.36
CA LEU A 248 5.61 -4.18 0.66
C LEU A 248 5.80 -3.60 2.08
N LYS A 249 6.33 -2.37 2.22
CA LYS A 249 6.54 -1.73 3.53
C LYS A 249 5.23 -1.47 4.29
N PHE A 250 4.13 -1.29 3.56
CA PHE A 250 2.83 -0.96 4.14
C PHE A 250 1.83 -2.12 4.09
N ARG A 251 2.13 -3.18 3.32
CA ARG A 251 1.40 -4.46 3.34
C ARG A 251 1.68 -5.22 4.64
N TYR A 252 0.81 -6.16 5.03
CA TYR A 252 1.17 -7.13 6.07
C TYR A 252 2.42 -7.91 5.63
N SER A 253 3.39 -8.11 6.54
CA SER A 253 4.63 -8.84 6.23
C SER A 253 4.40 -10.34 6.01
N ASP A 254 3.38 -10.90 6.63
CA ASP A 254 3.09 -12.33 6.67
C ASP A 254 1.61 -12.61 6.98
N ALA A 255 1.21 -13.86 6.71
CA ALA A 255 -0.17 -14.31 6.86
C ALA A 255 -0.61 -14.39 8.33
N SER A 256 0.32 -14.61 9.28
CA SER A 256 -0.01 -14.66 10.70
C SER A 256 -0.47 -13.30 11.23
N LEU A 257 0.22 -12.22 10.84
CA LEU A 257 -0.19 -10.86 11.19
C LEU A 257 -1.50 -10.47 10.51
N ALA A 258 -1.68 -10.82 9.24
CA ALA A 258 -2.92 -10.59 8.53
C ALA A 258 -4.10 -11.32 9.19
N LEU A 259 -3.95 -12.60 9.53
CA LEU A 259 -4.97 -13.43 10.18
C LEU A 259 -5.37 -12.84 11.55
N LYS A 260 -4.40 -12.49 12.39
CA LYS A 260 -4.65 -11.90 13.70
C LYS A 260 -5.40 -10.57 13.60
N ALA A 261 -5.06 -9.76 12.60
CA ALA A 261 -5.74 -8.48 12.35
C ALA A 261 -7.18 -8.69 11.87
N LEU A 262 -7.43 -9.68 11.00
CA LEU A 262 -8.77 -10.02 10.52
C LEU A 262 -9.67 -10.50 11.67
N GLN A 263 -9.20 -11.42 12.50
CA GLN A 263 -9.95 -11.93 13.66
C GLN A 263 -10.31 -10.80 14.63
N LYS A 264 -9.39 -9.86 14.88
CA LYS A 264 -9.67 -8.66 15.69
C LYS A 264 -10.70 -7.73 15.04
N SER A 265 -10.77 -7.69 13.72
CA SER A 265 -11.75 -6.88 12.98
C SER A 265 -13.19 -7.39 13.16
N MET A 266 -13.36 -8.70 13.37
CA MET A 266 -14.65 -9.39 13.49
C MET A 266 -15.23 -9.36 14.92
N GLN A 267 -14.42 -9.05 15.93
CA GLN A 267 -14.89 -8.96 17.31
C GLN A 267 -15.75 -7.72 17.53
N PRO A 268 -16.92 -7.84 18.20
CA PRO A 268 -17.72 -6.68 18.57
C PRO A 268 -16.89 -5.77 19.48
N PRO A 269 -17.11 -4.44 19.43
CA PRO A 269 -16.48 -3.54 20.38
C PRO A 269 -16.83 -4.00 21.81
N VAL A 270 -15.84 -4.02 22.70
CA VAL A 270 -15.90 -4.58 24.08
C VAL A 270 -17.14 -4.12 24.87
N TYR A 271 -17.71 -2.96 24.53
CA TYR A 271 -18.93 -2.40 25.10
C TYR A 271 -20.24 -3.20 24.85
N ALA A 272 -20.32 -4.06 23.83
CA ALA A 272 -21.56 -4.79 23.51
C ALA A 272 -21.87 -5.96 24.45
N ILE A 273 -20.86 -6.48 25.16
CA ILE A 273 -20.97 -7.71 25.99
C ILE A 273 -21.56 -7.40 27.38
N GLU A 274 -21.39 -6.17 27.89
CA GLU A 274 -21.91 -5.78 29.21
C GLU A 274 -23.43 -5.50 29.21
N LEU A 275 -24.01 -5.08 28.07
CA LEU A 275 -25.44 -4.78 27.94
C LEU A 275 -26.35 -6.02 28.09
N GLN A 276 -25.83 -7.22 27.81
CA GLN A 276 -26.59 -8.47 27.92
C GLN A 276 -26.79 -8.95 29.36
N LYS A 277 -26.06 -8.39 30.34
CA LYS A 277 -26.09 -8.80 31.75
C LYS A 277 -27.04 -7.96 32.63
N LEU A 278 -27.80 -7.03 32.06
CA LEU A 278 -28.73 -6.15 32.81
C LEU A 278 -30.10 -6.82 33.08
N PRO A 279 -30.68 -6.69 34.29
CA PRO A 279 -31.97 -7.29 34.66
C PRO A 279 -33.16 -6.69 33.90
N GLY A 280 -34.16 -7.53 33.62
CA GLY A 280 -35.22 -7.33 32.61
C GLY A 280 -36.11 -6.09 32.72
N LYS A 281 -36.10 -5.35 33.85
CA LYS A 281 -36.84 -4.08 33.97
C LYS A 281 -36.19 -2.91 33.21
N ILE A 282 -34.90 -3.02 32.86
CA ILE A 282 -34.16 -2.00 32.09
C ILE A 282 -34.28 -2.24 30.57
N LYS A 283 -34.63 -3.47 30.14
CA LYS A 283 -34.79 -3.82 28.71
C LYS A 283 -35.90 -3.03 28.00
N LYS A 284 -36.90 -2.51 28.73
CA LYS A 284 -38.05 -1.78 28.16
C LYS A 284 -37.69 -0.37 27.64
N TYR A 285 -36.56 0.19 28.07
CA TYR A 285 -36.03 1.46 27.55
C TYR A 285 -34.99 1.26 26.45
N VAL A 286 -34.73 0.01 26.05
CA VAL A 286 -33.66 -0.38 25.11
C VAL A 286 -34.24 -0.91 23.78
N THR A 287 -35.58 -0.99 23.65
CA THR A 287 -36.22 -1.42 22.40
C THR A 287 -36.62 -0.21 21.52
N ALA A 288 -35.74 0.07 20.54
CA ALA A 288 -35.86 0.90 19.32
C ALA A 288 -35.59 2.43 19.41
N PRO A 289 -34.94 3.03 18.38
CA PRO A 289 -33.55 2.90 17.98
C PRO A 289 -32.78 4.18 18.40
N VAL A 290 -32.29 4.20 19.64
CA VAL A 290 -31.29 5.16 20.11
C VAL A 290 -30.25 4.38 20.90
N LEU A 291 -29.35 3.70 20.18
CA LEU A 291 -28.25 2.92 20.78
C LEU A 291 -26.97 3.20 20.03
N GLY A 292 -26.36 4.30 20.44
CA GLY A 292 -25.01 4.66 20.05
C GLY A 292 -24.37 5.59 21.07
N LEU A 293 -24.73 5.52 22.35
CA LEU A 293 -24.16 6.39 23.39
C LEU A 293 -24.31 5.75 24.78
N VAL A 294 -23.24 5.90 25.56
CA VAL A 294 -23.04 5.55 26.98
C VAL A 294 -22.48 4.14 27.25
N ALA A 295 -21.15 4.07 27.30
CA ALA A 295 -20.40 3.59 28.46
C ALA A 295 -18.89 3.90 28.29
N LEU A 296 -18.08 4.29 29.28
CA LEU A 296 -18.31 4.73 30.65
C LEU A 296 -17.01 5.41 31.12
N GLY A 297 -17.11 6.69 31.50
CA GLY A 297 -16.13 7.38 32.33
C GLY A 297 -16.73 7.77 33.68
N THR A 298 -17.73 7.04 34.18
CA THR A 298 -18.41 7.31 35.46
C THR A 298 -19.11 6.06 36.04
N ILE A 299 -18.40 4.96 36.29
CA ILE A 299 -18.77 4.01 37.36
C ILE A 299 -17.53 3.75 38.21
N SER A 300 -17.25 4.68 39.11
CA SER A 300 -16.43 4.47 40.32
C SER A 300 -16.86 5.38 41.47
N PHE A 301 -18.08 5.93 41.44
CA PHE A 301 -18.67 6.64 42.57
C PHE A 301 -20.05 6.05 42.86
N LEU A 302 -20.05 4.88 43.46
CA LEU A 302 -21.09 4.39 44.38
C LEU A 302 -20.44 3.20 45.10
N TYR A 303 -20.23 3.36 46.41
CA TYR A 303 -19.43 2.56 47.35
C TYR A 303 -17.95 2.94 47.53
N ALA A 304 -17.73 4.16 48.00
CA ALA A 304 -16.69 4.45 49.00
C ALA A 304 -17.06 5.74 49.76
N GLY A 305 -18.13 5.67 50.55
CA GLY A 305 -18.31 6.58 51.66
C GLY A 305 -17.71 5.93 52.89
N LEU A 306 -16.49 6.34 53.26
CA LEU A 306 -15.89 6.42 54.61
C LEU A 306 -14.36 6.35 54.47
N GLY A 307 -13.69 7.49 54.61
CA GLY A 307 -12.24 7.55 54.76
C GLY A 307 -11.60 8.76 54.08
N ASN A 308 -11.25 9.77 54.88
CA ASN A 308 -10.42 10.91 54.52
C ASN A 308 -9.09 10.48 53.85
N VAL A 309 -8.56 11.28 52.92
CA VAL A 309 -7.31 12.09 53.07
C VAL A 309 -6.92 12.68 51.70
N ASN A 310 -6.35 13.88 51.81
CA ASN A 310 -6.03 14.93 50.85
C ASN A 310 -5.06 14.62 49.68
N GLU A 311 -5.11 15.56 48.72
CA GLU A 311 -4.00 16.10 47.91
C GLU A 311 -3.27 15.17 46.93
N GLN A 312 -3.75 15.16 45.68
CA GLN A 312 -2.95 15.23 44.44
C GLN A 312 -3.89 15.18 43.21
N ARG A 313 -4.60 16.27 42.91
CA ARG A 313 -5.49 16.41 41.73
C ARG A 313 -5.27 17.77 41.06
N GLY A 314 -4.10 17.97 40.47
CA GLY A 314 -3.77 19.21 39.74
C GLY A 314 -3.28 19.03 38.30
N LEU A 315 -2.78 17.85 37.92
CA LEU A 315 -2.03 17.68 36.66
C LEU A 315 -2.58 16.61 35.69
N ARG A 316 -3.65 15.89 36.04
CA ARG A 316 -4.21 14.78 35.23
C ARG A 316 -5.50 15.11 34.46
N ASN A 317 -6.10 16.28 34.66
CA ASN A 317 -7.40 16.61 34.05
C ASN A 317 -7.30 17.27 32.66
N ASN A 318 -6.24 18.03 32.36
CA ASN A 318 -6.12 18.74 31.08
C ASN A 318 -5.71 17.80 29.92
N SER A 319 -4.89 16.79 30.17
CA SER A 319 -4.42 15.85 29.14
C SER A 319 -5.53 14.92 28.64
N ASN A 320 -6.40 14.45 29.52
CA ASN A 320 -7.54 13.60 29.12
C ASN A 320 -8.59 14.36 28.29
N GLN A 321 -8.76 15.66 28.54
CA GLN A 321 -9.69 16.51 27.79
C GLN A 321 -9.13 16.85 26.39
N ALA A 322 -7.83 17.12 26.28
CA ALA A 322 -7.15 17.36 25.00
C ALA A 322 -7.07 16.10 24.10
N ILE A 323 -6.84 14.92 24.68
CA ILE A 323 -6.84 13.65 23.94
C ILE A 323 -8.25 13.34 23.42
N SER A 324 -9.28 13.62 24.21
CA SER A 324 -10.68 13.48 23.81
C SER A 324 -11.08 14.41 22.66
N SER A 325 -10.64 15.68 22.69
CA SER A 325 -10.95 16.65 21.63
C SER A 325 -10.24 16.30 20.32
N SER A 326 -8.96 15.92 20.38
CA SER A 326 -8.18 15.50 19.21
C SER A 326 -8.76 14.24 18.55
N GLN A 327 -9.14 13.21 19.32
CA GLN A 327 -9.77 12.01 18.75
C GLN A 327 -11.14 12.29 18.10
N ASN A 328 -11.91 13.23 18.65
CA ASN A 328 -13.17 13.65 18.04
C ASN A 328 -12.93 14.47 16.75
N ALA A 329 -11.90 15.31 16.73
CA ALA A 329 -11.48 16.06 15.55
C ALA A 329 -11.00 15.13 14.42
N VAL A 330 -10.18 14.13 14.73
CA VAL A 330 -9.73 13.10 13.77
C VAL A 330 -10.92 12.35 13.15
N ARG A 331 -11.88 11.93 13.99
CA ARG A 331 -13.11 11.28 13.49
C ARG A 331 -13.88 12.21 12.55
N ARG A 332 -14.12 13.46 12.98
CA ARG A 332 -14.82 14.45 12.15
C ARG A 332 -14.13 14.63 10.81
N LEU A 333 -12.81 14.85 10.81
CA LEU A 333 -12.00 15.00 9.61
C LEU A 333 -12.16 13.82 8.64
N HIS A 334 -12.12 12.58 9.13
CA HIS A 334 -12.29 11.41 8.28
C HIS A 334 -13.66 11.33 7.61
N PHE A 335 -14.73 11.69 8.32
CA PHE A 335 -16.09 11.57 7.80
C PHE A 335 -16.51 12.75 6.93
N THR A 336 -16.17 13.97 7.33
CA THR A 336 -16.69 15.19 6.70
C THR A 336 -15.70 15.80 5.73
N LYS A 337 -14.42 15.41 5.79
CA LYS A 337 -13.32 16.12 5.13
C LYS A 337 -13.26 17.60 5.53
N GLN A 338 -13.83 17.97 6.68
CA GLN A 338 -13.89 19.34 7.18
C GLN A 338 -13.43 19.44 8.63
N CYS A 339 -12.31 20.14 8.83
CA CYS A 339 -11.66 20.31 10.12
C CYS A 339 -10.90 21.65 10.19
N ARG A 340 -11.55 22.74 9.78
CA ARG A 340 -11.01 24.09 9.95
C ARG A 340 -10.77 24.38 11.44
N ARG A 341 -9.60 24.93 11.79
CA ARG A 341 -9.19 25.32 13.17
C ARG A 341 -9.25 24.19 14.21
N CYS A 342 -9.22 22.93 13.78
CA CYS A 342 -9.33 21.84 14.73
C CYS A 342 -7.97 21.51 15.36
N ASP A 343 -8.04 20.97 16.58
CA ASP A 343 -6.86 20.48 17.28
C ASP A 343 -6.58 19.03 16.90
N LEU A 344 -5.51 18.83 16.15
CA LEU A 344 -4.97 17.56 15.68
C LEU A 344 -3.50 17.40 16.09
N ARG A 345 -3.06 18.11 17.14
CA ARG A 345 -1.69 18.04 17.62
C ARG A 345 -1.33 16.62 18.03
N GLY A 346 -0.20 16.14 17.53
CA GLY A 346 0.26 14.76 17.73
C GLY A 346 -0.69 13.67 17.21
N ALA A 347 -1.71 14.01 16.42
CA ALA A 347 -2.67 13.04 15.91
C ALA A 347 -1.99 12.00 15.00
N ASP A 348 -2.43 10.75 15.10
CA ASP A 348 -1.99 9.70 14.19
C ASP A 348 -2.91 9.65 12.96
N LEU A 349 -2.39 10.19 11.86
CA LEU A 349 -3.03 10.30 10.55
C LEU A 349 -2.18 9.59 9.48
N ARG A 350 -1.33 8.64 9.86
CA ARG A 350 -0.45 7.92 8.93
C ARG A 350 -1.27 7.14 7.92
N GLY A 351 -0.94 7.29 6.64
CA GLY A 351 -1.68 6.67 5.54
C GLY A 351 -3.14 7.14 5.41
N ALA A 352 -3.57 8.16 6.16
CA ALA A 352 -4.93 8.65 6.10
C ALA A 352 -5.23 9.21 4.70
N ASN A 353 -6.41 8.89 4.16
CA ASN A 353 -6.92 9.60 2.99
C ASN A 353 -7.60 10.89 3.44
N LEU A 354 -6.89 12.00 3.27
CA LEU A 354 -7.32 13.36 3.56
C LEU A 354 -7.47 14.20 2.29
N GLY A 355 -7.36 13.59 1.10
CA GLY A 355 -7.48 14.29 -0.17
C GLY A 355 -8.75 15.13 -0.26
N GLY A 356 -8.59 16.37 -0.72
CA GLY A 356 -9.63 17.39 -0.81
C GLY A 356 -10.17 17.92 0.52
N ALA A 357 -9.59 17.55 1.67
CA ALA A 357 -10.09 18.02 2.96
C ALA A 357 -9.81 19.51 3.20
N ASP A 358 -10.70 20.16 3.94
CA ASP A 358 -10.52 21.52 4.43
C ASP A 358 -9.96 21.48 5.87
N LEU A 359 -8.66 21.72 5.98
CA LEU A 359 -7.85 21.78 7.19
C LEU A 359 -7.27 23.19 7.41
N ARG A 360 -7.90 24.23 6.84
CA ARG A 360 -7.45 25.61 7.04
C ARG A 360 -7.28 25.94 8.51
N GLU A 361 -6.17 26.59 8.84
CA GLU A 361 -5.85 27.02 10.21
C GLU A 361 -5.86 25.87 11.24
N ALA A 362 -5.80 24.59 10.82
CA ALA A 362 -5.76 23.45 11.75
C ALA A 362 -4.43 23.39 12.51
N GLN A 363 -4.49 22.87 13.74
CA GLN A 363 -3.34 22.68 14.63
C GLN A 363 -2.87 21.23 14.49
N LEU A 364 -1.81 21.00 13.72
CA LEU A 364 -1.23 19.71 13.35
C LEU A 364 0.21 19.56 13.88
N GLU A 365 0.59 20.36 14.89
CA GLU A 365 1.93 20.34 15.46
C GLU A 365 2.30 18.93 15.94
N GLY A 366 3.42 18.41 15.45
CA GLY A 366 3.90 17.06 15.74
C GLY A 366 3.00 15.92 15.26
N ALA A 367 2.00 16.16 14.41
CA ALA A 367 1.11 15.13 13.89
C ALA A 367 1.87 14.10 13.03
N TYR A 368 1.42 12.84 13.05
CA TYR A 368 1.98 11.77 12.24
C TYR A 368 1.16 11.60 10.96
N LEU A 369 1.62 12.14 9.86
CA LEU A 369 1.01 12.14 8.53
C LEU A 369 1.81 11.31 7.50
N GLY A 370 2.78 10.50 7.94
CA GLY A 370 3.61 9.70 7.04
C GLY A 370 2.79 8.83 6.10
N GLY A 371 3.04 8.93 4.80
CA GLY A 371 2.31 8.24 3.74
C GLY A 371 0.85 8.65 3.56
N ALA A 372 0.36 9.69 4.26
CA ALA A 372 -1.02 10.14 4.11
C ALA A 372 -1.27 10.70 2.70
N ASN A 373 -2.48 10.52 2.18
CA ASN A 373 -2.91 11.17 0.96
C ASN A 373 -3.57 12.52 1.30
N LEU A 374 -2.86 13.60 1.04
CA LEU A 374 -3.25 14.99 1.21
C LEU A 374 -3.48 15.70 -0.14
N TRP A 375 -3.65 14.98 -1.25
CA TRP A 375 -3.83 15.59 -2.57
C TRP A 375 -4.97 16.61 -2.57
N GLY A 376 -4.67 17.86 -2.96
CA GLY A 376 -5.67 18.91 -3.10
C GLY A 376 -6.28 19.36 -1.77
N THR A 377 -5.69 18.95 -0.65
CA THR A 377 -6.12 19.36 0.69
C THR A 377 -5.86 20.85 0.87
N ASN A 378 -6.80 21.56 1.48
CA ASN A 378 -6.60 22.93 1.88
C ASN A 378 -6.03 22.99 3.32
N LEU A 379 -4.75 23.32 3.43
CA LEU A 379 -3.96 23.52 4.63
C LEU A 379 -3.51 24.99 4.77
N GLU A 380 -4.18 25.95 4.10
CA GLU A 380 -3.82 27.37 4.20
C GLU A 380 -3.75 27.80 5.66
N SER A 381 -2.63 28.43 6.03
CA SER A 381 -2.34 28.89 7.39
C SER A 381 -2.43 27.81 8.49
N ALA A 382 -2.38 26.52 8.14
CA ALA A 382 -2.32 25.44 9.12
C ALA A 382 -0.94 25.40 9.82
N SER A 383 -0.91 24.92 11.06
CA SER A 383 0.32 24.75 11.84
C SER A 383 0.74 23.29 11.82
N LEU A 384 1.76 22.95 11.04
CA LEU A 384 2.36 21.61 10.89
C LEU A 384 3.78 21.56 11.49
N GLU A 385 4.08 22.43 12.46
CA GLU A 385 5.41 22.48 13.09
C GLU A 385 5.83 21.10 13.60
N GLY A 386 7.01 20.64 13.18
CA GLY A 386 7.56 19.34 13.55
C GLY A 386 6.74 18.12 13.11
N ALA A 387 5.71 18.28 12.26
CA ALA A 387 4.88 17.16 11.81
C ALA A 387 5.69 16.17 10.94
N ASN A 388 5.32 14.89 11.00
CA ASN A 388 5.92 13.85 10.18
C ASN A 388 5.07 13.59 8.94
N LEU A 389 5.53 14.06 7.78
CA LEU A 389 4.90 13.95 6.46
C LEU A 389 5.72 13.05 5.50
N VAL A 390 6.59 12.18 6.03
CA VAL A 390 7.48 11.36 5.21
C VAL A 390 6.68 10.51 4.22
N GLY A 391 6.99 10.65 2.93
CA GLY A 391 6.30 9.96 1.84
C GLY A 391 4.81 10.32 1.67
N ALA A 392 4.31 11.36 2.33
CA ALA A 392 2.93 11.81 2.15
C ALA A 392 2.72 12.39 0.74
N ASN A 393 1.50 12.30 0.23
CA ASN A 393 1.12 12.86 -1.06
C ASN A 393 0.37 14.18 -0.87
N LEU A 394 1.07 15.31 -0.98
CA LEU A 394 0.56 16.68 -0.96
C LEU A 394 0.47 17.31 -2.36
N GLY A 395 0.40 16.52 -3.44
CA GLY A 395 0.21 17.08 -4.78
C GLY A 395 -1.00 18.03 -4.81
N ASP A 396 -0.93 19.13 -5.56
CA ASP A 396 -1.95 20.21 -5.62
C ASP A 396 -2.47 20.75 -4.25
N ALA A 397 -1.83 20.42 -3.13
CA ALA A 397 -2.30 20.88 -1.82
C ALA A 397 -2.09 22.38 -1.68
N LYS A 398 -2.99 23.05 -0.95
CA LYS A 398 -2.90 24.49 -0.66
C LYS A 398 -2.30 24.67 0.73
N LEU A 399 -1.05 25.10 0.80
CA LEU A 399 -0.25 25.31 2.01
C LEU A 399 0.16 26.79 2.17
N GLY A 400 -0.52 27.71 1.46
CA GLY A 400 -0.21 29.15 1.53
C GLY A 400 -0.18 29.66 2.98
N GLY A 401 0.96 30.25 3.36
CA GLY A 401 1.21 30.74 4.73
C GLY A 401 1.21 29.68 5.83
N ALA A 402 1.24 28.38 5.51
CA ALA A 402 1.29 27.32 6.52
C ALA A 402 2.64 27.31 7.25
N ASN A 403 2.64 26.89 8.52
CA ASN A 403 3.85 26.71 9.30
C ASN A 403 4.31 25.25 9.26
N LEU A 404 5.36 24.93 8.52
CA LEU A 404 6.01 23.62 8.43
C LEU A 404 7.42 23.62 9.06
N GLU A 405 7.70 24.55 9.98
CA GLU A 405 9.01 24.63 10.62
C GLU A 405 9.41 23.28 11.23
N GLY A 406 10.62 22.80 10.87
CA GLY A 406 11.16 21.53 11.36
C GLY A 406 10.39 20.26 10.93
N ALA A 407 9.37 20.38 10.08
CA ALA A 407 8.58 19.23 9.63
C ALA A 407 9.41 18.26 8.77
N SER A 408 9.02 16.99 8.78
CA SER A 408 9.69 15.94 8.02
C SER A 408 8.91 15.56 6.77
N LEU A 409 9.32 16.08 5.61
CA LEU A 409 8.73 15.84 4.29
C LEU A 409 9.61 14.99 3.36
N ALA A 410 10.56 14.21 3.91
CA ALA A 410 11.40 13.32 3.12
C ALA A 410 10.55 12.42 2.21
N ASP A 411 10.97 12.24 0.96
CA ASP A 411 10.26 11.47 -0.08
C ASP A 411 8.80 11.90 -0.36
N ALA A 412 8.33 13.02 0.21
CA ALA A 412 6.95 13.46 0.03
C ALA A 412 6.71 13.96 -1.41
N ASN A 413 5.47 13.80 -1.88
CA ASN A 413 5.02 14.39 -3.14
C ASN A 413 4.36 15.74 -2.90
N LEU A 414 4.95 16.83 -3.38
CA LEU A 414 4.42 18.20 -3.38
C LEU A 414 4.31 18.77 -4.80
N GLU A 415 4.20 17.90 -5.81
CA GLU A 415 3.93 18.28 -7.19
C GLU A 415 2.82 19.34 -7.28
N ALA A 416 3.11 20.46 -7.94
CA ALA A 416 2.17 21.57 -8.13
C ALA A 416 1.52 22.15 -6.86
N ALA A 417 2.00 21.80 -5.67
CA ALA A 417 1.48 22.29 -4.41
C ALA A 417 1.73 23.80 -4.26
N ASP A 418 0.81 24.49 -3.58
CA ASP A 418 0.90 25.92 -3.31
C ASP A 418 1.43 26.18 -1.90
N LEU A 419 2.72 26.47 -1.77
CA LEU A 419 3.43 26.83 -0.54
C LEU A 419 3.77 28.33 -0.47
N GLY A 420 3.04 29.19 -1.18
CA GLY A 420 3.31 30.63 -1.19
C GLY A 420 3.34 31.22 0.22
N GLY A 421 4.45 31.86 0.61
CA GLY A 421 4.64 32.44 1.94
C GLY A 421 4.70 31.44 3.10
N ALA A 422 4.81 30.13 2.84
CA ALA A 422 4.89 29.13 3.89
C ALA A 422 6.24 29.19 4.65
N ASN A 423 6.22 28.85 5.95
CA ASN A 423 7.42 28.72 6.75
C ASN A 423 7.91 27.26 6.75
N LEU A 424 8.99 26.97 6.04
CA LEU A 424 9.69 25.68 5.97
C LEU A 424 11.08 25.74 6.63
N ARG A 425 11.34 26.68 7.53
CA ARG A 425 12.63 26.79 8.21
C ARG A 425 13.00 25.47 8.89
N ASN A 426 14.25 25.03 8.73
CA ASN A 426 14.75 23.75 9.24
C ASN A 426 13.98 22.49 8.78
N ALA A 427 13.08 22.59 7.79
CA ALA A 427 12.30 21.45 7.32
C ALA A 427 13.19 20.44 6.57
N LYS A 428 12.75 19.19 6.57
CA LYS A 428 13.48 18.05 6.01
C LYS A 428 12.79 17.57 4.74
N LEU A 429 13.27 18.00 3.59
CA LEU A 429 12.71 17.74 2.25
C LEU A 429 13.65 16.91 1.35
N TRP A 430 14.60 16.16 1.90
CA TRP A 430 15.51 15.37 1.05
C TRP A 430 14.71 14.37 0.20
N ASP A 431 15.10 14.25 -1.06
CA ASP A 431 14.44 13.42 -2.09
C ASP A 431 12.94 13.72 -2.31
N ALA A 432 12.42 14.84 -1.78
CA ALA A 432 11.04 15.25 -2.00
C ALA A 432 10.80 15.69 -3.45
N LYS A 433 9.55 15.55 -3.89
CA LYS A 433 9.10 15.86 -5.25
C LYS A 433 8.35 17.18 -5.23
N LEU A 434 8.94 18.26 -5.72
CA LEU A 434 8.38 19.62 -5.75
C LEU A 434 8.32 20.19 -7.18
N TRP A 435 8.27 19.36 -8.21
CA TRP A 435 8.21 19.89 -9.57
C TRP A 435 6.92 20.70 -9.77
N ASP A 436 7.06 21.84 -10.44
CA ASP A 436 6.01 22.84 -10.65
C ASP A 436 5.35 23.40 -9.36
N ALA A 437 5.92 23.14 -8.18
CA ALA A 437 5.43 23.68 -6.92
C ALA A 437 5.60 25.20 -6.85
N LYS A 438 4.71 25.87 -6.11
CA LYS A 438 4.72 27.32 -5.90
C LYS A 438 5.24 27.62 -4.51
N LEU A 439 6.41 28.22 -4.41
CA LEU A 439 7.15 28.54 -3.19
C LEU A 439 7.51 30.03 -3.12
N TRP A 440 6.81 30.90 -3.86
CA TRP A 440 7.07 32.33 -3.83
C TRP A 440 6.95 32.87 -2.40
N ASP A 441 7.87 33.75 -1.99
CA ASP A 441 7.96 34.32 -0.64
C ASP A 441 8.09 33.28 0.51
N ALA A 442 8.32 31.99 0.22
CA ALA A 442 8.46 30.97 1.25
C ALA A 442 9.78 31.14 2.04
N ASN A 443 9.77 30.76 3.31
CA ASN A 443 10.98 30.71 4.14
C ASN A 443 11.50 29.27 4.24
N LEU A 444 12.59 28.95 3.56
CA LEU A 444 13.29 27.67 3.54
C LEU A 444 14.67 27.75 4.24
N GLU A 445 14.87 28.71 5.13
CA GLU A 445 16.15 28.88 5.82
C GLU A 445 16.59 27.59 6.53
N ASN A 446 17.84 27.17 6.28
CA ASN A 446 18.42 25.93 6.80
C ASN A 446 17.61 24.65 6.49
N ALA A 447 16.68 24.68 5.53
CA ALA A 447 15.96 23.50 5.11
C ALA A 447 16.90 22.53 4.38
N ASN A 448 16.64 21.23 4.51
CA ASN A 448 17.38 20.20 3.78
C ASN A 448 16.59 19.72 2.57
N LEU A 449 16.96 20.18 1.38
CA LEU A 449 16.42 19.80 0.08
C LEU A 449 17.39 18.91 -0.74
N SER A 450 18.34 18.24 -0.11
CA SER A 450 19.32 17.42 -0.84
C SER A 450 18.62 16.36 -1.70
N GLY A 451 18.95 16.29 -2.99
CA GLY A 451 18.35 15.35 -3.93
C GLY A 451 16.89 15.64 -4.33
N ALA A 452 16.27 16.69 -3.77
CA ALA A 452 14.90 17.05 -4.08
C ALA A 452 14.72 17.45 -5.56
N ASN A 453 13.52 17.19 -6.10
CA ASN A 453 13.18 17.57 -7.47
C ASN A 453 12.30 18.83 -7.49
N LEU A 454 12.89 19.98 -7.79
CA LEU A 454 12.26 21.30 -7.92
C LEU A 454 12.17 21.76 -9.39
N ARG A 455 12.18 20.84 -10.36
CA ARG A 455 12.06 21.20 -11.78
C ARG A 455 10.84 22.11 -12.02
N GLY A 456 11.05 23.27 -12.64
CA GLY A 456 9.99 24.23 -12.96
C GLY A 456 9.34 24.93 -11.76
N ALA A 457 9.77 24.64 -10.53
CA ALA A 457 9.20 25.23 -9.32
C ALA A 457 9.38 26.76 -9.29
N ASN A 458 8.42 27.47 -8.68
CA ASN A 458 8.52 28.91 -8.48
C ASN A 458 9.00 29.26 -7.07
N LEU A 459 10.25 29.68 -6.93
CA LEU A 459 10.90 30.11 -5.70
C LEU A 459 11.18 31.64 -5.68
N GLU A 460 10.47 32.42 -6.50
CA GLU A 460 10.62 33.88 -6.55
C GLU A 460 10.54 34.52 -5.15
N SER A 461 11.48 35.40 -4.83
CA SER A 461 11.58 36.12 -3.55
C SER A 461 11.62 35.24 -2.28
N SER A 462 11.84 33.93 -2.42
CA SER A 462 11.95 33.01 -1.27
C SER A 462 13.29 33.15 -0.53
N SER A 463 13.31 32.83 0.76
CA SER A 463 14.53 32.76 1.56
C SER A 463 15.02 31.32 1.66
N LEU A 464 16.21 31.04 1.14
CA LEU A 464 16.92 29.77 1.19
C LEU A 464 18.27 29.91 1.92
N VAL A 465 18.42 30.89 2.82
CA VAL A 465 19.69 31.14 3.52
C VAL A 465 20.15 29.88 4.25
N GLY A 466 21.37 29.44 3.96
CA GLY A 466 21.97 28.24 4.53
C GLY A 466 21.27 26.91 4.17
N ALA A 467 20.33 26.90 3.21
CA ALA A 467 19.63 25.69 2.81
C ALA A 467 20.59 24.69 2.14
N ASN A 468 20.33 23.39 2.33
CA ASN A 468 21.08 22.33 1.66
C ASN A 468 20.32 21.85 0.41
N LEU A 469 20.80 22.21 -0.77
CA LEU A 469 20.29 21.83 -2.10
C LEU A 469 21.27 20.92 -2.85
N ARG A 470 22.21 20.26 -2.15
CA ARG A 470 23.18 19.36 -2.77
C ARG A 470 22.49 18.29 -3.62
N ASN A 471 22.93 18.11 -4.86
CA ASN A 471 22.33 17.21 -5.86
C ASN A 471 20.84 17.47 -6.17
N ALA A 472 20.27 18.62 -5.80
CA ALA A 472 18.88 18.93 -6.13
C ALA A 472 18.71 19.17 -7.63
N LYS A 473 17.50 18.91 -8.14
CA LYS A 473 17.12 19.15 -9.53
C LYS A 473 16.30 20.43 -9.61
N LEU A 474 16.85 21.48 -10.20
CA LEU A 474 16.29 22.84 -10.28
C LEU A 474 16.16 23.29 -11.75
N GLN A 475 16.06 22.35 -12.69
CA GLN A 475 15.98 22.71 -14.11
C GLN A 475 14.75 23.58 -14.35
N ASP A 476 14.93 24.67 -15.09
CA ASP A 476 13.89 25.66 -15.39
C ASP A 476 13.22 26.29 -14.14
N ALA A 477 13.75 26.10 -12.94
CA ALA A 477 13.21 26.68 -11.72
C ALA A 477 13.31 28.22 -11.76
N LYS A 478 12.32 28.88 -11.17
CA LYS A 478 12.22 30.34 -11.11
C LYS A 478 12.71 30.81 -9.74
N LEU A 479 13.85 31.48 -9.70
CA LEU A 479 14.56 31.91 -8.50
C LEU A 479 14.84 33.43 -8.54
N TRP A 480 13.99 34.21 -9.22
CA TRP A 480 14.13 35.66 -9.27
C TRP A 480 14.12 36.24 -7.86
N ASP A 481 15.10 37.10 -7.57
CA ASP A 481 15.25 37.78 -6.28
C ASP A 481 15.29 36.84 -5.05
N ALA A 482 15.50 35.53 -5.25
CA ALA A 482 15.59 34.56 -4.16
C ALA A 482 16.87 34.76 -3.36
N ASN A 483 16.79 34.61 -2.04
CA ASN A 483 17.95 34.72 -1.15
C ASN A 483 18.56 33.34 -0.88
N LEU A 484 19.67 33.02 -1.53
CA LEU A 484 20.45 31.79 -1.40
C LEU A 484 21.78 32.01 -0.65
N GLU A 485 21.87 33.04 0.20
CA GLU A 485 23.10 33.34 0.95
C GLU A 485 23.57 32.12 1.76
N GLY A 486 24.81 31.69 1.54
CA GLY A 486 25.41 30.53 2.21
C GLY A 486 24.75 29.18 1.88
N ALA A 487 23.86 29.09 0.89
CA ALA A 487 23.22 27.82 0.52
C ALA A 487 24.23 26.84 -0.12
N ASN A 488 24.02 25.54 0.10
CA ASN A 488 24.80 24.48 -0.53
C ASN A 488 24.09 23.95 -1.78
N LEU A 489 24.55 24.34 -2.95
CA LEU A 489 24.08 23.92 -4.28
C LEU A 489 25.08 22.98 -4.98
N ALA A 490 26.01 22.36 -4.24
CA ALA A 490 27.04 21.52 -4.84
C ALA A 490 26.41 20.38 -5.66
N ASN A 491 26.84 20.23 -6.92
CA ASN A 491 26.32 19.27 -7.90
C ASN A 491 24.81 19.38 -8.16
N ALA A 492 24.18 20.51 -7.82
CA ALA A 492 22.79 20.76 -8.19
C ALA A 492 22.65 20.97 -9.71
N ASP A 493 21.53 20.55 -10.26
CA ASP A 493 21.21 20.76 -11.67
C ASP A 493 20.31 21.98 -11.84
N LEU A 494 20.91 23.10 -12.22
CA LEU A 494 20.29 24.42 -12.41
C LEU A 494 20.12 24.74 -13.91
N GLN A 495 20.14 23.75 -14.80
CA GLN A 495 20.03 23.99 -16.24
C GLN A 495 18.78 24.83 -16.56
N GLY A 496 18.97 25.95 -17.25
CA GLY A 496 17.88 26.85 -17.66
C GLY A 496 17.23 27.65 -16.52
N ALA A 497 17.70 27.51 -15.27
CA ALA A 497 17.13 28.17 -14.10
C ALA A 497 17.16 29.71 -14.22
N LYS A 498 16.16 30.39 -13.65
CA LYS A 498 16.00 31.84 -13.71
C LYS A 498 16.42 32.48 -12.39
N LEU A 499 17.67 32.89 -12.28
CA LEU A 499 18.33 33.42 -11.08
C LEU A 499 18.54 34.95 -11.14
N SER A 500 17.81 35.68 -11.99
CA SER A 500 18.06 37.13 -12.11
C SER A 500 17.77 37.84 -10.79
N GLY A 501 18.70 38.65 -10.32
CA GLY A 501 18.60 39.35 -9.03
C GLY A 501 18.80 38.47 -7.78
N ALA A 502 19.08 37.16 -7.92
CA ALA A 502 19.24 36.27 -6.78
C ALA A 502 20.46 36.63 -5.91
N TYR A 503 20.36 36.46 -4.59
CA TYR A 503 21.44 36.69 -3.64
C TYR A 503 22.17 35.37 -3.35
N LEU A 504 23.36 35.19 -3.89
CA LEU A 504 24.15 33.94 -3.81
C LEU A 504 25.44 34.13 -3.01
N LYS A 505 25.52 35.18 -2.19
CA LYS A 505 26.72 35.49 -1.40
C LYS A 505 27.14 34.28 -0.56
N GLY A 506 28.39 33.85 -0.69
CA GLY A 506 28.93 32.69 0.04
C GLY A 506 28.29 31.34 -0.28
N ALA A 507 27.48 31.22 -1.34
CA ALA A 507 26.87 29.94 -1.73
C ALA A 507 27.91 28.97 -2.31
N ASP A 508 27.75 27.68 -2.03
CA ASP A 508 28.58 26.61 -2.59
C ASP A 508 27.91 26.06 -3.86
N LEU A 509 28.46 26.35 -5.03
CA LEU A 509 28.01 25.88 -6.35
C LEU A 509 29.02 24.90 -6.97
N GLN A 510 29.87 24.25 -6.16
CA GLN A 510 30.89 23.34 -6.70
C GLN A 510 30.25 22.23 -7.56
N GLY A 511 30.72 22.08 -8.80
CA GLY A 511 30.20 21.07 -9.72
C GLY A 511 28.75 21.25 -10.17
N ALA A 512 28.13 22.41 -9.90
CA ALA A 512 26.75 22.67 -10.31
C ALA A 512 26.61 22.78 -11.84
N TYR A 513 25.47 22.34 -12.38
CA TYR A 513 25.15 22.44 -13.81
C TYR A 513 24.31 23.69 -14.04
N LEU A 514 24.90 24.74 -14.61
CA LEU A 514 24.28 26.06 -14.79
C LEU A 514 24.02 26.39 -16.27
N GLN A 515 24.00 25.38 -17.14
CA GLN A 515 23.89 25.63 -18.57
C GLN A 515 22.61 26.36 -18.91
N ASP A 516 22.71 27.41 -19.74
CA ASP A 516 21.60 28.31 -20.09
C ASP A 516 20.86 28.97 -18.89
N ALA A 517 21.43 28.91 -17.68
CA ALA A 517 20.87 29.61 -16.52
C ALA A 517 21.02 31.13 -16.68
N ASN A 518 20.07 31.90 -16.12
CA ASN A 518 20.10 33.35 -16.17
C ASN A 518 20.39 33.95 -14.80
N LEU A 519 21.64 34.34 -14.55
CA LEU A 519 22.12 34.97 -13.32
C LEU A 519 22.24 36.49 -13.42
N ARG A 520 21.62 37.15 -14.41
CA ARG A 520 21.73 38.61 -14.59
C ARG A 520 21.38 39.37 -13.30
N GLY A 521 22.31 40.21 -12.82
CA GLY A 521 22.15 40.98 -11.59
C GLY A 521 22.25 40.18 -10.29
N ALA A 522 22.57 38.89 -10.33
CA ALA A 522 22.75 38.08 -9.12
C ALA A 522 24.03 38.48 -8.35
N ASP A 523 23.98 38.45 -7.02
CA ASP A 523 25.16 38.69 -6.17
C ASP A 523 25.90 37.39 -5.88
N LEU A 524 27.04 37.17 -6.55
CA LEU A 524 27.90 36.00 -6.38
C LEU A 524 29.08 36.25 -5.42
N GLN A 525 29.07 37.31 -4.59
CA GLN A 525 30.21 37.63 -3.74
C GLN A 525 30.60 36.44 -2.83
N GLY A 526 31.81 35.92 -3.00
CA GLY A 526 32.32 34.80 -2.20
C GLY A 526 31.65 33.45 -2.49
N ALA A 527 30.83 33.34 -3.54
CA ALA A 527 30.29 32.06 -3.99
C ALA A 527 31.40 31.18 -4.58
N ASP A 528 31.33 29.87 -4.34
CA ASP A 528 32.29 28.90 -4.88
C ASP A 528 31.74 28.21 -6.12
N LEU A 529 32.32 28.51 -7.28
CA LEU A 529 31.91 27.98 -8.59
C LEU A 529 32.88 26.90 -9.12
N GLN A 530 33.75 26.33 -8.27
CA GLN A 530 34.75 25.38 -8.73
C GLN A 530 34.10 24.18 -9.45
N GLY A 531 34.47 23.98 -10.72
CA GLY A 531 33.98 22.88 -11.54
C GLY A 531 32.52 23.01 -11.98
N ALA A 532 31.86 24.15 -11.76
CA ALA A 532 30.52 24.40 -12.27
C ALA A 532 30.53 24.51 -13.80
N ASP A 533 29.52 23.95 -14.46
CA ASP A 533 29.33 24.06 -15.91
C ASP A 533 28.47 25.28 -16.24
N LEU A 534 29.10 26.32 -16.78
CA LEU A 534 28.47 27.60 -17.09
C LEU A 534 28.10 27.75 -18.57
N HIS A 535 28.22 26.71 -19.39
CA HIS A 535 28.01 26.83 -20.84
C HIS A 535 26.63 27.41 -21.17
N GLY A 536 26.59 28.54 -21.88
CA GLY A 536 25.35 29.23 -22.22
C GLY A 536 24.72 30.06 -21.09
N ALA A 537 25.28 30.06 -19.88
CA ALA A 537 24.76 30.85 -18.76
C ALA A 537 24.91 32.36 -19.01
N ILE A 538 23.92 33.16 -18.59
CA ILE A 538 24.01 34.62 -18.54
C ILE A 538 24.52 35.02 -17.16
N MET A 539 25.70 35.61 -17.09
CA MET A 539 26.37 36.00 -15.84
C MET A 539 25.77 37.29 -15.24
N PRO A 540 26.13 37.68 -14.00
CA PRO A 540 25.59 38.88 -13.35
C PRO A 540 25.70 40.18 -14.14
N ASP A 541 26.76 40.36 -14.91
CA ASP A 541 26.97 41.52 -15.79
C ASP A 541 26.14 41.49 -17.09
N GLY A 542 25.43 40.38 -17.34
CA GLY A 542 24.63 40.14 -18.52
C GLY A 542 25.36 39.46 -19.68
N VAL A 543 26.64 39.10 -19.52
CA VAL A 543 27.42 38.39 -20.54
C VAL A 543 27.03 36.92 -20.58
N LYS A 544 26.80 36.38 -21.78
CA LYS A 544 26.55 34.95 -21.99
C LYS A 544 27.89 34.21 -22.10
N GLN A 545 28.07 33.13 -21.34
CA GLN A 545 29.22 32.23 -21.46
C GLN A 545 29.04 31.30 -22.66
N GLU A 546 30.11 31.08 -23.42
CA GLU A 546 30.10 30.27 -24.64
C GLU A 546 30.39 28.79 -24.43
#